data_AF-A0A4Q6XZN6-F1
#
_entry.id   AF-A0A4Q6XZN6-F1
#
_cell.length_a   1.000
_cell.length_b   1.000
_cell.length_c   1.000
_cell.angle_alpha   90.00
_cell.angle_beta   90.00
_cell.angle_gamma   90.00
#
_symmetry.space_group_name_H-M   'P 1'
#
loop_
_entity.id
_entity.type
_entity.pdbx_description
1 polymer ?
#
loop_
_entity_poly.entity_id
_entity_poly.type
_entity_poly.pdbx_seq_one_letter_code
_entity_poly.pdbx_strand_id
1 'polypeptide(L)'
;MKPKTIIFGMITAFVLVILFNNKEEASFWFFGEIRTSKLLILGVFFILGVITGGIMFRRKKSHPKEYTINNTVTADNPEAENPSPYANLSEEDRKFLDRD
;
A
#
# COMPACT_ATOMS: atom_id res chain seq x y z
N MET A 1 -9.86 10.65 -17.96
CA MET A 1 -8.46 10.24 -17.69
C MET A 1 -7.78 11.31 -16.84
N LYS A 2 -6.99 10.95 -15.82
CA LYS A 2 -6.29 11.97 -15.02
C LYS A 2 -5.08 12.50 -15.83
N PRO A 3 -4.74 13.80 -15.77
CA PRO A 3 -3.60 14.36 -16.53
C PRO A 3 -2.30 13.58 -16.34
N LYS A 4 -2.07 13.08 -15.12
CA LYS A 4 -0.94 12.19 -14.79
C LYS A 4 -0.84 10.93 -15.66
N THR A 5 -1.96 10.39 -16.12
CA THR A 5 -1.98 9.20 -17.00
C THR A 5 -1.48 9.55 -18.40
N ILE A 6 -1.86 10.72 -18.92
CA ILE A 6 -1.41 11.20 -20.23
C ILE A 6 0.10 11.49 -20.19
N ILE A 7 0.57 12.15 -19.13
CA ILE A 7 2.00 12.44 -18.93
C ILE A 7 2.81 11.14 -18.88
N PHE A 8 2.33 10.15 -18.11
CA PHE A 8 3.01 8.85 -18.02
C PHE A 8 3.04 8.12 -19.38
N GLY A 9 1.94 8.17 -20.13
CA GLY A 9 1.86 7.62 -21.48
C GLY A 9 2.86 8.28 -22.44
N MET A 10 2.99 9.61 -22.39
CA MET A 10 3.95 10.36 -23.20
C MET A 10 5.39 9.99 -22.87
N ILE A 11 5.75 9.95 -21.57
CA ILE A 11 7.09 9.52 -21.12
C ILE A 11 7.38 8.09 -21.61
N THR A 12 6.41 7.19 -21.49
CA THR A 12 6.57 5.79 -21.92
C THR A 12 6.79 5.69 -23.43
N ALA A 13 6.04 6.45 -24.22
CA ALA A 13 6.21 6.50 -25.68
C ALA A 13 7.61 7.00 -26.06
N PHE A 14 8.10 8.08 -25.42
CA PHE A 14 9.47 8.56 -25.65
C PHE A 14 10.52 7.52 -25.30
N VAL A 15 10.40 6.85 -24.16
CA VAL A 15 11.31 5.78 -23.77
C VAL A 15 11.35 4.69 -24.83
N LEU A 16 10.19 4.24 -25.33
CA LEU A 16 10.12 3.22 -26.38
C LEU A 16 10.77 3.68 -27.68
N VAL A 17 10.53 4.92 -28.12
CA VAL A 17 11.15 5.46 -29.34
C VAL A 17 12.67 5.48 -29.21
N ILE A 18 13.20 5.92 -28.07
CA ILE A 18 14.65 5.93 -27.80
C ILE A 18 15.19 4.50 -27.79
N LEU A 19 14.48 3.57 -27.16
CA LEU A 19 14.85 2.16 -27.04
C LEU A 19 14.95 1.51 -28.43
N PHE A 20 13.93 1.67 -29.27
CA PHE A 20 13.88 1.07 -30.60
C PHE A 20 14.85 1.69 -31.60
N ASN A 21 15.21 2.96 -31.44
CA ASN A 21 16.21 3.61 -32.28
C ASN A 21 17.66 3.29 -31.88
N ASN A 22 17.92 2.80 -30.66
CA ASN A 22 19.27 2.47 -30.18
C ASN A 22 19.62 0.98 -30.39
N LYS A 23 19.72 0.55 -31.65
CA LYS A 23 20.06 -0.85 -32.01
C LYS A 23 21.56 -1.17 -32.03
N GLU A 24 22.40 -0.20 -31.74
CA GLU A 24 23.85 -0.37 -31.78
C GLU A 24 24.36 -1.27 -30.64
N GLU A 25 25.52 -1.87 -30.87
CA GLU A 25 26.27 -2.58 -29.85
C GLU A 25 27.10 -1.61 -29.01
N ALA A 26 27.29 -1.92 -27.73
CA ALA A 26 28.19 -1.22 -26.83
C ALA A 26 29.05 -2.22 -26.07
N SER A 27 30.26 -1.81 -25.69
CA SER A 27 31.01 -2.53 -24.67
C SER A 27 30.35 -2.26 -23.31
N PHE A 28 30.01 -3.34 -22.62
CA PHE A 28 29.49 -3.28 -21.26
C PHE A 28 30.60 -3.75 -20.32
N TRP A 29 30.84 -3.04 -19.22
CA TRP A 29 31.96 -3.34 -18.31
C TRP A 29 31.59 -4.25 -17.13
N PHE A 30 30.30 -4.35 -16.79
CA PHE A 30 29.84 -4.99 -15.54
C PHE A 30 30.14 -6.50 -15.44
N PHE A 31 30.38 -7.18 -16.56
CA PHE A 31 30.73 -8.61 -16.61
C PHE A 31 32.05 -8.86 -17.39
N GLY A 32 32.97 -7.90 -17.38
CA GLY A 32 34.10 -7.83 -18.32
C GLY A 32 33.70 -7.15 -19.64
N GLU A 33 34.66 -6.77 -20.50
CA GLU A 33 34.38 -6.09 -21.79
C GLU A 33 33.63 -7.01 -22.77
N ILE A 34 32.31 -7.06 -22.63
CA ILE A 34 31.43 -7.82 -23.50
C ILE A 34 30.72 -6.84 -24.42
N ARG A 35 30.79 -7.08 -25.73
CA ARG A 35 29.96 -6.36 -26.70
C ARG A 35 28.57 -6.95 -26.68
N THR A 36 27.60 -6.12 -26.30
CA THR A 36 26.19 -6.50 -26.28
C THR A 36 25.33 -5.35 -26.78
N SER A 37 24.07 -5.61 -27.09
CA SER A 37 23.16 -4.60 -27.60
C SER A 37 22.86 -3.53 -26.54
N LYS A 38 22.98 -2.24 -26.90
CA LYS A 38 22.56 -1.11 -26.06
C LYS A 38 21.09 -1.24 -25.65
N LEU A 39 20.27 -1.77 -26.55
CA LEU A 39 18.84 -2.01 -26.31
C LEU A 39 18.62 -3.01 -25.18
N LEU A 40 19.42 -4.09 -25.14
CA LEU A 40 19.34 -5.10 -24.10
C LEU A 40 19.73 -4.50 -22.73
N ILE A 41 20.84 -3.78 -22.69
CA ILE A 41 21.31 -3.09 -21.48
C ILE A 41 20.23 -2.12 -20.97
N LEU A 42 19.77 -1.20 -21.83
CA LEU A 42 18.81 -0.17 -21.46
C LEU A 42 17.46 -0.79 -21.04
N GLY A 43 17.00 -1.84 -21.72
CA GLY A 43 15.77 -2.55 -21.40
C GLY A 43 15.81 -3.23 -20.04
N VAL A 44 16.92 -3.93 -19.71
CA VAL A 44 17.09 -4.58 -18.41
C VAL A 44 17.12 -3.54 -17.28
N PHE A 45 17.91 -2.48 -17.42
CA PHE A 45 17.96 -1.42 -16.41
C PHE A 45 16.65 -0.66 -16.28
N PHE A 46 15.92 -0.45 -17.38
CA PHE A 46 14.59 0.14 -17.34
C PHE A 46 13.61 -0.71 -16.53
N ILE A 47 13.57 -2.02 -16.78
CA ILE A 47 12.70 -2.94 -16.03
C ILE A 47 13.10 -2.95 -14.54
N LEU A 48 14.39 -3.03 -14.23
CA LEU A 48 14.87 -2.96 -12.84
C LEU A 48 14.50 -1.65 -12.16
N GLY A 49 14.59 -0.52 -12.87
CA GLY A 49 14.16 0.79 -12.38
C GLY A 49 12.66 0.86 -12.14
N VAL A 50 11.84 0.30 -13.04
CA VAL A 50 10.37 0.24 -12.90
C VAL A 50 9.98 -0.65 -11.71
N ILE A 51 10.61 -1.81 -11.53
CA ILE A 51 10.34 -2.69 -10.39
C ILE A 51 10.76 -2.00 -9.09
N THR A 52 11.98 -1.49 -9.02
CA THR A 52 12.50 -0.81 -7.83
C THR A 52 11.66 0.42 -7.47
N GLY A 53 11.34 1.26 -8.46
CA GLY A 53 10.44 2.40 -8.27
C GLY A 53 9.04 1.97 -7.86
N GLY A 54 8.49 0.92 -8.49
CA GLY A 54 7.20 0.36 -8.12
C GLY A 54 7.14 -0.13 -6.68
N ILE A 55 8.22 -0.73 -6.17
CA ILE A 55 8.35 -1.16 -4.77
C ILE A 55 8.52 0.05 -3.85
N MET A 56 9.40 1.00 -4.18
CA MET A 56 9.68 2.18 -3.37
C MET A 56 8.46 3.10 -3.23
N PHE A 57 7.74 3.34 -4.33
CA PHE A 57 6.54 4.16 -4.37
C PHE A 57 5.26 3.36 -4.10
N ARG A 58 5.37 2.08 -3.74
CA ARG A 58 4.23 1.28 -3.29
C ARG A 58 3.68 1.93 -2.03
N ARG A 59 2.58 2.67 -2.18
CA ARG A 59 1.84 3.22 -1.04
C ARG A 59 1.55 2.07 -0.08
N LYS A 60 2.16 2.10 1.12
CA LYS A 60 1.68 1.26 2.22
C LYS A 60 0.21 1.58 2.40
N LYS A 61 -0.64 0.56 2.40
CA LYS A 61 -2.06 0.74 2.73
C LYS A 61 -2.07 1.46 4.06
N SER A 62 -2.58 2.70 4.10
CA SER A 62 -2.83 3.39 5.36
C SER A 62 -3.70 2.42 6.16
N HIS A 63 -3.26 2.06 7.36
CA HIS A 63 -4.09 1.28 8.26
C HIS A 63 -5.49 1.89 8.26
N PRO A 64 -6.57 1.07 8.13
CA PRO A 64 -7.91 1.61 8.21
C PRO A 64 -7.97 2.42 9.49
N LYS A 65 -8.35 3.70 9.38
CA LYS A 65 -8.52 4.56 10.55
C LYS A 65 -9.40 3.80 11.52
N GLU A 66 -8.89 3.55 12.71
CA GLU A 66 -9.64 2.90 13.77
C GLU A 66 -11.00 3.58 13.87
N TYR A 67 -12.07 2.78 13.86
CA TYR A 67 -13.42 3.28 14.01
C TYR A 67 -13.51 3.94 15.38
N THR A 68 -13.45 5.28 15.43
CA THR A 68 -13.75 6.03 16.64
C THR A 68 -15.24 5.85 16.92
N ILE A 69 -15.57 5.02 17.91
CA ILE A 69 -16.93 4.85 18.41
C ILE A 69 -17.30 6.15 19.11
N ASN A 70 -17.96 7.06 18.41
CA ASN A 70 -18.52 8.29 18.98
C ASN A 70 -19.83 7.98 19.72
N ASN A 71 -19.78 7.19 20.80
CA ASN A 71 -20.86 7.19 21.78
C ASN A 71 -20.58 8.26 22.82
N THR A 72 -20.87 9.51 22.47
CA THR A 72 -21.07 10.57 23.46
C THR A 72 -22.49 10.43 23.99
N VAL A 73 -22.69 9.56 24.99
CA VAL A 73 -23.83 9.68 25.90
C VAL A 73 -23.35 10.50 27.08
N THR A 74 -23.93 11.69 27.19
CA THR A 74 -23.78 12.70 28.23
C THR A 74 -23.50 12.10 29.61
N ALA A 75 -22.33 12.43 30.18
CA ALA A 75 -22.03 12.18 31.58
C ALA A 75 -22.84 13.17 32.42
N ASP A 76 -23.93 12.69 33.01
CA ASP A 76 -24.68 13.39 34.05
C ASP A 76 -25.06 12.36 35.13
N ASN A 77 -24.10 11.99 35.98
CA ASN A 77 -24.33 11.72 37.41
C ASN A 77 -23.03 11.25 38.11
N PRO A 78 -22.71 11.78 39.31
CA PRO A 78 -21.54 11.40 40.08
C PRO A 78 -21.87 10.28 41.07
N GLU A 79 -22.23 9.08 40.61
CA GLU A 79 -22.38 7.88 41.46
C GLU A 79 -22.61 6.65 40.57
N ALA A 80 -21.58 6.18 39.89
CA ALA A 80 -21.63 4.92 39.15
C ALA A 80 -21.02 3.81 40.01
N GLU A 81 -21.83 3.31 40.95
CA GLU A 81 -21.77 1.92 41.40
C GLU A 81 -21.59 1.04 40.17
N ASN A 82 -20.53 0.24 40.17
CA ASN A 82 -20.09 -0.62 39.08
C ASN A 82 -21.26 -1.51 38.61
N PRO A 83 -21.99 -1.18 37.52
CA PRO A 83 -23.15 -1.95 37.15
C PRO A 83 -22.64 -3.28 36.63
N SER A 84 -23.03 -4.37 37.29
CA SER A 84 -22.63 -5.71 36.84
C SER A 84 -22.96 -5.84 35.35
N PRO A 85 -22.08 -6.46 34.55
CA PRO A 85 -22.25 -6.56 33.08
C PRO A 85 -23.54 -7.28 32.64
N TYR A 86 -24.31 -7.78 33.61
CA TYR A 86 -25.52 -8.56 33.49
C TYR A 86 -26.79 -7.80 33.96
N ALA A 87 -26.70 -6.48 34.17
CA ALA A 87 -27.83 -5.64 34.61
C ALA A 87 -29.06 -5.69 33.67
N ASN A 88 -28.86 -6.04 32.40
CA ASN A 88 -29.94 -6.14 31.41
C ASN A 88 -30.60 -7.53 31.35
N LEU A 89 -30.12 -8.50 32.13
CA LEU A 89 -30.66 -9.86 32.19
C LEU A 89 -31.72 -9.98 33.27
N SER A 90 -32.64 -10.93 33.09
CA SER A 90 -33.61 -11.30 34.12
C SER A 90 -32.89 -11.89 35.35
N GLU A 91 -33.51 -11.83 36.53
CA GLU A 91 -32.90 -12.37 37.76
C GLU A 91 -32.57 -13.86 37.64
N GLU A 92 -33.39 -14.60 36.89
CA GLU A 92 -33.22 -16.02 36.62
C GLU A 92 -31.96 -16.27 35.78
N ASP A 93 -31.76 -15.50 34.71
CA ASP A 93 -30.59 -15.59 33.82
C ASP A 93 -29.28 -15.22 34.53
N ARG A 94 -29.31 -14.25 35.44
CA ARG A 94 -28.13 -13.85 36.23
C ARG A 94 -27.63 -14.98 37.11
N LYS A 95 -28.55 -15.76 37.70
CA LYS A 95 -28.22 -16.89 38.59
C LYS A 95 -27.56 -18.06 37.85
N PHE A 96 -27.80 -18.21 36.54
CA PHE A 96 -27.13 -19.23 35.74
C PHE A 96 -25.65 -18.92 35.51
N LEU A 97 -25.28 -17.64 35.36
CA LEU A 97 -23.92 -17.22 35.07
C LEU A 97 -23.00 -17.22 36.31
N ASP A 98 -23.58 -17.14 37.50
CA ASP A 98 -22.85 -17.16 38.78
C ASP A 98 -22.55 -18.59 39.28
N ARG A 99 -22.98 -19.62 38.54
CA ARG A 99 -22.92 -21.04 38.95
C ARG A 99 -21.75 -21.83 38.35
N ASP A 100 -20.82 -21.18 37.66
CA ASP A 100 -19.57 -21.72 37.11
C ASP A 100 -18.34 -21.05 37.75
#